data_AF-A0A833HEC8-F1
#
_entry.id   AF-A0A833HEC8-F1
#
_cell.length_a   1.000
_cell.length_b   1.000
_cell.length_c   1.000
_cell.angle_alpha   90.00
_cell.angle_beta   90.00
_cell.angle_gamma   90.00
#
_symmetry.space_group_name_H-M   'P 1'
#
loop_
_entity.id
_entity.type
_entity.pdbx_description
1 polymer ?
#
loop_
_entity_poly.entity_id
_entity_poly.type
_entity_poly.pdbx_seq_one_letter_code
_entity_poly.pdbx_strand_id
1 'polypeptide(L)'
;MSPTERTKHRVAALLPALALAAGTLVMAALVAPPPALAAAGEPGAEVTAAPASEAKALLERYAVEGLSESVLLRPRAEGSAVRSIEIDDDGSVLVNGKDFDPEELVSFLGEDGQRLAALAALDADGRRAALGLE
;
A
#
# COMPACT_ATOMS: atom_id res chain seq x y z
N MET A 1 -11.73 23.74 -31.58
CA MET A 1 -12.22 24.77 -30.63
C MET A 1 -13.48 24.20 -29.97
N SER A 2 -13.44 24.13 -28.64
CA SER A 2 -14.28 23.43 -27.64
C SER A 2 -15.78 23.81 -27.64
N PRO A 3 -16.69 23.30 -26.75
CA PRO A 3 -16.55 22.40 -25.58
C PRO A 3 -17.69 21.35 -25.40
N THR A 4 -17.65 20.60 -24.28
CA THR A 4 -18.79 19.95 -23.57
C THR A 4 -19.54 18.79 -24.23
N GLU A 5 -19.34 17.57 -23.71
CA GLU A 5 -20.43 16.71 -23.18
C GLU A 5 -19.84 15.38 -22.63
N ARG A 6 -19.34 15.42 -21.39
CA ARG A 6 -19.17 14.22 -20.57
C ARG A 6 -20.50 13.99 -19.83
N THR A 7 -21.36 13.18 -20.43
CA THR A 7 -22.63 12.77 -19.81
C THR A 7 -22.36 11.67 -18.80
N LYS A 8 -22.45 12.07 -17.52
CA LYS A 8 -22.35 11.25 -16.32
C LYS A 8 -23.59 10.37 -16.22
N HIS A 9 -23.47 9.07 -16.46
CA HIS A 9 -24.45 8.10 -15.98
C HIS A 9 -24.02 7.59 -14.61
N ARG A 10 -24.58 8.23 -13.57
CA ARG A 10 -24.71 7.65 -12.23
C ARG A 10 -25.95 6.73 -12.20
N VAL A 11 -26.04 5.96 -11.10
CA VAL A 11 -27.20 5.19 -10.58
C VAL A 11 -27.20 3.74 -11.07
N ALA A 12 -27.30 2.66 -10.28
CA ALA A 12 -27.72 2.40 -8.90
C ALA A 12 -27.08 1.07 -8.44
N ALA A 13 -26.59 0.95 -7.20
CA ALA A 13 -27.25 0.23 -6.10
C ALA A 13 -27.69 -1.21 -6.40
N LEU A 14 -27.05 -2.20 -5.72
CA LEU A 14 -27.76 -3.30 -5.04
C LEU A 14 -26.77 -4.13 -4.16
N LEU A 15 -26.86 -3.96 -2.84
CA LEU A 15 -26.66 -5.03 -1.84
C LEU A 15 -27.98 -5.85 -1.76
N PRO A 16 -28.09 -6.99 -1.05
CA PRO A 16 -27.09 -7.89 -0.44
C PRO A 16 -27.35 -9.39 -0.79
N ALA A 17 -26.46 -10.31 -0.38
CA ALA A 17 -26.84 -11.72 -0.23
C ALA A 17 -26.04 -12.42 0.87
N LEU A 18 -26.77 -12.68 1.94
CA LEU A 18 -26.51 -13.52 3.10
C LEU A 18 -26.34 -14.99 2.69
N ALA A 19 -25.33 -15.70 3.22
CA ALA A 19 -25.37 -17.16 3.29
C ALA A 19 -24.64 -17.66 4.55
N LEU A 20 -25.44 -18.32 5.38
CA LEU A 20 -25.15 -18.89 6.68
C LEU A 20 -24.90 -20.40 6.50
N ALA A 21 -23.80 -20.96 7.00
CA ALA A 21 -23.64 -22.40 7.26
C ALA A 21 -22.43 -22.58 8.20
N ALA A 22 -22.62 -22.82 9.51
CA ALA A 22 -22.99 -24.08 10.16
C ALA A 22 -21.85 -25.11 10.21
N GLY A 23 -21.43 -25.43 11.44
CA GLY A 23 -20.98 -26.77 11.79
C GLY A 23 -19.51 -26.93 12.16
N THR A 24 -19.22 -27.03 13.46
CA THR A 24 -19.06 -28.33 14.16
C THR A 24 -18.11 -28.16 15.34
N LEU A 25 -18.64 -28.49 16.51
CA LEU A 25 -17.97 -28.53 17.80
C LEU A 25 -17.12 -29.81 17.90
N VAL A 26 -15.81 -29.68 18.17
CA VAL A 26 -14.99 -30.76 18.74
C VAL A 26 -14.38 -30.27 20.04
N MET A 27 -14.91 -30.83 21.12
CA MET A 27 -14.30 -30.87 22.44
C MET A 27 -13.14 -31.88 22.41
N ALA A 28 -11.94 -31.42 22.72
CA ALA A 28 -10.83 -32.29 23.13
C ALA A 28 -10.11 -31.62 24.31
N ALA A 29 -10.45 -32.09 25.51
CA ALA A 29 -9.68 -31.86 26.72
C ALA A 29 -8.48 -32.83 26.79
N LEU A 30 -7.50 -32.45 27.61
CA LEU A 30 -6.26 -33.14 28.01
C LEU A 30 -5.05 -33.03 27.05
N VAL A 31 -4.14 -32.10 27.37
CA VAL A 31 -2.89 -32.42 28.07
C VAL A 31 -2.19 -31.11 28.50
N ALA A 32 -1.78 -31.03 29.76
CA ALA A 32 -0.95 -29.94 30.26
C ALA A 32 0.53 -30.36 30.26
N PRO A 33 1.41 -29.58 29.63
CA PRO A 33 2.76 -29.35 30.13
C PRO A 33 2.94 -27.86 30.50
N PRO A 34 3.63 -27.50 31.59
CA PRO A 34 4.01 -26.12 31.83
C PRO A 34 5.34 -25.81 31.11
N PRO A 35 5.37 -24.92 30.10
CA PRO A 35 6.60 -24.24 29.76
C PRO A 35 6.65 -22.89 30.49
N ALA A 36 7.78 -22.74 31.14
CA ALA A 36 8.36 -21.54 31.71
C ALA A 36 7.89 -20.21 31.08
N LEU A 37 7.75 -19.22 31.99
CA LEU A 37 8.01 -17.80 31.76
C LEU A 37 8.87 -17.54 30.52
N ALA A 38 8.23 -17.09 29.44
CA ALA A 38 8.85 -16.31 28.38
C ALA A 38 7.83 -15.23 28.01
N ALA A 39 8.03 -14.06 28.60
CA ALA A 39 7.51 -12.83 28.08
C ALA A 39 8.00 -12.64 26.65
N ALA A 40 7.10 -12.26 25.73
CA ALA A 40 7.29 -11.30 24.65
C ALA A 40 6.41 -11.67 23.45
N GLY A 41 5.69 -10.67 22.94
CA GLY A 41 5.31 -10.60 21.54
C GLY A 41 3.87 -11.01 21.25
N GLU A 42 3.03 -9.99 21.13
CA GLU A 42 1.72 -10.04 20.48
C GLU A 42 1.80 -10.76 19.11
N PRO A 43 0.85 -11.64 18.75
CA PRO A 43 0.75 -12.18 17.40
C PRO A 43 0.16 -11.11 16.47
N GLY A 44 0.98 -10.14 16.07
CA GLY A 44 0.59 -9.04 15.20
C GLY A 44 1.72 -8.53 14.29
N ALA A 45 2.81 -9.29 14.13
CA ALA A 45 4.04 -8.79 13.50
C ALA A 45 4.54 -9.68 12.35
N GLU A 46 3.64 -10.16 11.48
CA GLU A 46 4.04 -10.82 10.23
C GLU A 46 3.53 -10.11 8.95
N VAL A 47 3.11 -8.84 9.07
CA VAL A 47 2.73 -7.99 7.92
C VAL A 47 3.70 -6.83 7.68
N THR A 48 4.66 -6.57 8.58
CA THR A 48 5.35 -5.26 8.65
C THR A 48 6.84 -5.24 8.28
N ALA A 49 7.43 -6.34 7.78
CA ALA A 49 8.85 -6.35 7.40
C ALA A 49 9.12 -6.13 5.90
N ALA A 50 8.24 -6.63 5.03
CA ALA A 50 8.32 -6.44 3.59
C ALA A 50 8.18 -4.96 3.17
N PRO A 51 7.15 -4.21 3.60
CA PRO A 51 6.96 -2.82 3.15
C PRO A 51 8.09 -1.89 3.60
N ALA A 52 8.64 -2.11 4.80
CA ALA A 52 9.77 -1.32 5.31
C ALA A 52 11.06 -1.56 4.50
N SER A 53 11.30 -2.79 4.04
CA SER A 53 12.46 -3.11 3.20
C SER A 53 12.32 -2.51 1.79
N GLU A 54 11.13 -2.58 1.22
CA GLU A 54 10.82 -1.99 -0.10
C GLU A 54 10.91 -0.46 -0.07
N ALA A 55 10.39 0.17 1.00
CA ALA A 55 10.51 1.60 1.24
C ALA A 55 11.97 2.04 1.38
N LYS A 56 12.79 1.26 2.11
CA LYS A 56 14.22 1.53 2.26
C LYS A 56 14.96 1.49 0.93
N ALA A 57 14.67 0.52 0.06
CA ALA A 57 15.24 0.45 -1.28
C ALA A 57 14.86 1.66 -2.13
N LEU A 58 13.62 2.17 -1.99
CA LEU A 58 13.21 3.40 -2.63
C LEU A 58 13.93 4.63 -2.06
N LEU A 59 14.16 4.73 -0.75
CA LEU A 59 14.89 5.84 -0.13
C LEU A 59 16.36 5.96 -0.59
N GLU A 60 16.97 4.86 -1.07
CA GLU A 60 18.31 4.90 -1.67
C GLU A 60 18.32 5.57 -3.05
N ARG A 61 17.24 5.44 -3.82
CA ARG A 61 17.10 5.94 -5.20
C ARG A 61 16.30 7.23 -5.31
N TYR A 62 15.42 7.47 -4.35
CA TYR A 62 14.47 8.58 -4.33
C TYR A 62 14.63 9.37 -3.01
N ALA A 63 14.61 10.69 -3.10
CA ALA A 63 14.36 11.56 -1.97
C ALA A 63 12.85 11.60 -1.71
N VAL A 64 12.45 11.47 -0.45
CA VAL A 64 11.04 11.44 -0.06
C VAL A 64 10.71 12.71 0.70
N GLU A 65 9.64 13.37 0.29
CA GLU A 65 9.02 14.51 0.98
C GLU A 65 7.60 14.12 1.38
N GLY A 66 7.32 14.15 2.69
CA GLY A 66 5.95 14.00 3.19
C GLY A 66 5.17 15.30 2.99
N LEU A 67 4.06 15.23 2.26
CA LEU A 67 3.08 16.30 2.14
C LEU A 67 1.87 15.99 3.04
N SER A 68 1.01 16.98 3.25
CA SER A 68 -0.14 16.85 4.16
C SER A 68 -1.12 15.74 3.77
N GLU A 69 -1.29 15.48 2.47
CA GLU A 69 -2.25 14.49 1.93
C GLU A 69 -1.59 13.54 0.92
N SER A 70 -0.27 13.61 0.77
CA SER A 70 0.46 12.80 -0.20
C SER A 70 1.93 12.64 0.17
N VAL A 71 2.63 11.78 -0.56
CA VAL A 71 4.06 11.55 -0.44
C VAL A 71 4.70 11.79 -1.78
N LEU A 72 5.69 12.68 -1.83
CA LEU A 72 6.46 12.96 -3.04
C LEU A 72 7.78 12.21 -3.01
N LEU A 73 8.03 11.35 -4.00
CA LEU A 73 9.31 10.73 -4.28
C LEU A 73 9.98 11.41 -5.48
N ARG A 74 11.18 11.95 -5.27
CA ARG A 74 12.00 12.59 -6.29
C ARG A 74 13.24 11.74 -6.56
N PRO A 75 13.45 11.22 -7.78
CA PRO A 75 14.65 10.45 -8.09
C PRO A 75 15.91 11.27 -7.85
N ARG A 76 16.90 10.65 -7.22
CA ARG A 76 18.22 11.25 -6.95
C ARG A 76 19.14 11.19 -8.16
N ALA A 77 18.88 10.26 -9.08
CA ALA A 77 19.66 10.10 -10.31
C ALA A 77 19.27 11.16 -11.34
N GLU A 78 20.24 11.98 -11.75
CA GLU A 78 20.06 12.91 -12.87
C GLU A 78 19.88 12.14 -14.20
N GLY A 79 18.86 12.51 -14.99
CA GLY A 79 18.56 11.90 -16.29
C GLY A 79 17.49 10.79 -16.29
N SER A 80 16.81 10.55 -15.17
CA SER A 80 15.64 9.66 -15.16
C SER A 80 14.49 10.22 -16.00
N ALA A 81 13.78 9.34 -16.72
CA ALA A 81 12.51 9.68 -17.39
C ALA A 81 11.42 10.09 -16.38
N VAL A 82 11.58 9.63 -15.13
CA VAL A 82 10.81 10.05 -13.96
C VAL A 82 11.45 11.30 -13.36
N ARG A 83 10.69 12.38 -13.17
CA ARG A 83 11.13 13.57 -12.42
C ARG A 83 10.56 13.63 -11.02
N SER A 84 9.34 13.14 -10.85
CA SER A 84 8.66 13.02 -9.57
C SER A 84 7.64 11.90 -9.63
N ILE A 85 7.41 11.28 -8.48
CA ILE A 85 6.34 10.32 -8.24
C ILE A 85 5.61 10.82 -7.00
N GLU A 86 4.30 10.92 -7.06
CA GLU A 86 3.46 11.34 -5.94
C GLU A 86 2.54 10.18 -5.58
N ILE A 87 2.42 9.85 -4.30
CA ILE A 87 1.49 8.83 -3.82
C ILE A 87 0.50 9.54 -2.91
N ASP A 88 -0.76 9.59 -3.34
CA ASP A 88 -1.85 10.17 -2.58
C ASP A 88 -2.22 9.29 -1.36
N ASP A 89 -2.92 9.87 -0.40
CA ASP A 89 -3.47 9.16 0.77
C ASP A 89 -4.36 7.96 0.34
N ASP A 90 -5.13 8.14 -0.74
CA ASP A 90 -6.02 7.11 -1.32
C ASP A 90 -5.26 5.96 -2.01
N GLY A 91 -3.92 6.03 -2.08
CA GLY A 91 -3.08 5.03 -2.76
C GLY A 91 -2.96 5.23 -4.27
N SER A 92 -3.56 6.31 -4.81
CA SER A 92 -3.34 6.74 -6.19
C SER A 92 -1.91 7.21 -6.40
N VAL A 93 -1.26 6.77 -7.49
CA VAL A 93 0.13 7.13 -7.79
C VAL A 93 0.19 7.98 -9.05
N LEU A 94 0.85 9.12 -8.95
CA LEU A 94 1.09 10.04 -10.05
C LEU A 94 2.57 10.05 -10.42
N VAL A 95 2.93 9.69 -11.64
CA VAL A 95 4.29 9.78 -12.15
C VAL A 95 4.39 10.97 -13.11
N ASN A 96 5.23 11.95 -12.79
CA ASN A 96 5.30 13.24 -13.49
C ASN A 96 3.94 13.96 -13.60
N GLY A 97 3.04 13.76 -12.63
CA GLY A 97 1.69 14.34 -12.63
C GLY A 97 0.66 13.62 -13.51
N LYS A 98 0.99 12.47 -14.09
CA LYS A 98 0.03 11.58 -14.74
C LYS A 98 -0.32 10.44 -13.78
N ASP A 99 -1.60 10.09 -13.67
CA ASP A 99 -2.04 8.89 -12.95
C ASP A 99 -1.51 7.62 -13.62
N PHE A 100 -1.10 6.66 -12.78
CA PHE A 100 -0.72 5.33 -13.20
C PHE A 100 -1.39 4.29 -12.32
N ASP A 101 -1.98 3.29 -12.96
CA ASP A 101 -2.43 2.08 -12.28
C ASP A 101 -1.22 1.26 -11.79
N PRO A 102 -1.39 0.42 -10.74
CA PRO A 102 -0.30 -0.40 -10.20
C PRO A 102 0.34 -1.32 -11.25
N GLU A 103 -0.45 -1.83 -12.20
CA GLU A 103 0.06 -2.66 -13.31
C GLU A 103 0.92 -1.85 -14.29
N GLU A 104 0.51 -0.61 -14.60
CA GLU A 104 1.28 0.30 -15.47
C GLU A 104 2.57 0.74 -14.80
N LEU A 105 2.57 0.97 -13.48
CA LEU A 105 3.76 1.28 -12.69
C LEU A 105 4.81 0.18 -12.79
N VAL A 106 4.41 -1.08 -12.59
CA VAL A 106 5.31 -2.24 -12.69
C VAL A 106 5.84 -2.36 -14.11
N SER A 107 5.00 -2.14 -15.12
CA SER A 107 5.44 -2.16 -16.52
C SER A 107 6.44 -1.03 -16.86
N PHE A 108 6.24 0.16 -16.30
CA PHE A 108 7.03 1.35 -16.60
C PHE A 108 8.34 1.43 -15.80
N LEU A 109 8.30 1.09 -14.51
CA LEU A 109 9.41 1.22 -13.56
C LEU A 109 10.05 -0.12 -13.17
N GLY A 110 9.48 -1.24 -13.60
CA GLY A 110 9.96 -2.57 -13.26
C GLY A 110 9.88 -2.83 -11.76
N GLU A 111 11.01 -3.21 -11.16
CA GLU A 111 11.11 -3.47 -9.72
C GLU A 111 10.74 -2.26 -8.85
N ASP A 112 11.09 -1.04 -9.28
CA ASP A 112 10.71 0.16 -8.54
C ASP A 112 9.19 0.39 -8.58
N GLY A 113 8.54 -0.01 -9.67
CA GLY A 113 7.08 0.01 -9.79
C GLY A 113 6.40 -1.00 -8.88
N GLN A 114 7.00 -2.17 -8.69
CA GLN A 114 6.50 -3.19 -7.76
C GLN A 114 6.59 -2.72 -6.30
N ARG A 115 7.72 -2.09 -5.93
CA ARG A 115 7.92 -1.45 -4.62
C ARG A 115 6.91 -0.32 -4.37
N LEU A 116 6.67 0.52 -5.39
CA LEU A 116 5.70 1.61 -5.30
C LEU A 116 4.26 1.10 -5.18
N ALA A 117 3.90 0.04 -5.92
CA ALA A 117 2.60 -0.60 -5.78
C ALA A 117 2.40 -1.20 -4.38
N ALA A 118 3.44 -1.82 -3.81
CA ALA A 118 3.41 -2.33 -2.44
C ALA A 118 3.22 -1.21 -1.41
N LEU A 119 3.87 -0.06 -1.60
CA LEU A 119 3.67 1.14 -0.77
C LEU A 119 2.29 1.77 -0.96
N ALA A 120 1.79 1.81 -2.19
CA ALA A 120 0.47 2.35 -2.54
C ALA A 120 -0.67 1.56 -1.90
N ALA A 121 -0.49 0.24 -1.74
CA ALA A 121 -1.43 -0.65 -1.07
C ALA A 121 -1.51 -0.44 0.45
N LEU A 122 -0.57 0.28 1.06
CA LEU A 122 -0.65 0.67 2.47
C LEU A 122 -1.61 1.83 2.66
N ASP A 123 -2.23 1.87 3.84
CA ASP A 123 -2.91 3.07 4.33
C ASP A 123 -1.88 4.19 4.53
N ALA A 124 -2.34 5.43 4.54
CA ALA A 124 -1.49 6.62 4.59
C ALA A 124 -0.51 6.64 5.75
N ASP A 125 -0.98 6.25 6.94
CA ASP A 125 -0.14 6.16 8.14
C ASP A 125 0.96 5.10 7.96
N GLY A 126 0.58 3.91 7.50
CA GLY A 126 1.53 2.82 7.21
C GLY A 126 2.56 3.17 6.13
N ARG A 127 2.15 3.93 5.11
CA ARG A 127 3.05 4.44 4.06
C ARG A 127 4.03 5.47 4.62
N ARG A 128 3.57 6.43 5.43
CA ARG A 128 4.44 7.41 6.09
C ARG A 128 5.42 6.75 7.06
N ALA A 129 4.95 5.79 7.86
CA ALA A 129 5.78 5.00 8.75
C ALA A 129 6.86 4.22 7.99
N ALA A 130 6.49 3.54 6.90
CA ALA A 130 7.44 2.79 6.06
C ALA A 130 8.52 3.71 5.45
N LEU A 131 8.18 4.97 5.18
CA LEU A 131 9.09 5.98 4.63
C LEU A 131 9.82 6.80 5.69
N GLY A 132 9.55 6.59 6.98
CA GLY A 132 10.18 7.31 8.09
C GLY A 132 9.75 8.78 8.21
N LEU A 133 8.48 9.09 7.89
CA LEU A 133 7.89 10.43 7.91
C LEU A 133 7.08 10.72 9.19
N GLU A 134 7.29 9.95 10.25
CA GLU A 134 6.57 10.00 11.54
C GLU A 134 7.03 11.14 12.47
#